data_AF-A0A957CE33-F1
#
_entry.id   AF-A0A957CE33-F1
#
_cell.length_a   1.000
_cell.length_b   1.000
_cell.length_c   1.000
_cell.angle_alpha   90.00
_cell.angle_beta   90.00
_cell.angle_gamma   90.00
#
_symmetry.space_group_name_H-M   'P 1'
#
loop_
_entity.id
_entity.type
_entity.pdbx_description
1 polymer ?
#
loop_
_entity_poly.entity_id
_entity_poly.type
_entity_poly.pdbx_seq_one_letter_code
_entity_poly.pdbx_strand_id
1 'polypeptide(L)'
;MVSEIAEKFVHLALLFLFILLPACKNNSLNSTSTTTIEPVEVPVTRIVTREIEKITTVEVTRIVEAIDDSASTLKPIEPIDPNHRYTGTYAISWTDEADCMLLVIHERNLAPFDELSFEIYCNRGGPSYNMGYAADTILMSENVAVWASNSGDCSIIFEFQENGVQINQIGKDFDCGFGGGVYATGVYELLDASLPVLGCLNPIAPCD
;
A
#
# COMPACT_ATOMS: atom_id res chain seq x y z
N MET A 1 -49.67 -21.70 16.10
CA MET A 1 -48.84 -21.73 17.32
C MET A 1 -47.79 -20.65 17.19
N VAL A 2 -48.02 -19.55 17.91
CA VAL A 2 -47.03 -18.58 18.43
C VAL A 2 -46.26 -17.76 17.41
N SER A 3 -47.01 -16.85 16.79
CA SER A 3 -46.57 -15.49 16.46
C SER A 3 -46.47 -14.71 17.78
N GLU A 4 -45.31 -14.65 18.44
CA GLU A 4 -45.16 -13.82 19.65
C GLU A 4 -43.71 -13.56 20.13
N ILE A 5 -42.72 -13.26 19.28
CA ILE A 5 -41.40 -12.79 19.75
C ILE A 5 -40.78 -11.79 18.76
N ALA A 6 -41.22 -10.53 18.75
CA ALA A 6 -40.45 -9.45 18.09
C ALA A 6 -40.71 -8.05 18.66
N GLU A 7 -41.30 -7.93 19.86
CA GLU A 7 -41.69 -6.62 20.44
C GLU A 7 -40.86 -6.23 21.69
N LYS A 8 -39.63 -6.76 21.83
CA LYS A 8 -38.76 -6.49 23.00
C LYS A 8 -37.40 -5.83 22.71
N PHE A 9 -37.13 -5.39 21.48
CA PHE A 9 -35.83 -4.78 21.15
C PHE A 9 -35.80 -3.25 21.10
N VAL A 10 -36.92 -2.56 21.38
CA VAL A 10 -37.00 -1.08 21.28
C VAL A 10 -36.67 -0.34 22.60
N HIS A 11 -36.50 -1.04 23.73
CA HIS A 11 -36.28 -0.40 25.04
C HIS A 11 -34.85 -0.48 25.59
N LEU A 12 -33.88 -1.03 24.86
CA LEU A 12 -32.47 -1.05 25.27
C LEU A 12 -31.59 -0.09 24.45
N ALA A 13 -32.20 1.01 23.95
CA ALA A 13 -31.53 2.04 23.18
C ALA A 13 -31.49 3.42 23.89
N LEU A 14 -31.75 3.49 25.20
CA LEU A 14 -31.96 4.79 25.86
C LEU A 14 -31.39 4.92 27.29
N LEU A 15 -30.40 4.11 27.68
CA LEU A 15 -29.84 4.14 29.05
C LEU A 15 -28.31 4.13 29.16
N PHE A 16 -27.59 4.69 28.19
CA PHE A 16 -26.18 5.08 28.34
C PHE A 16 -25.89 6.50 27.82
N LEU A 17 -26.86 7.39 28.04
CA LEU A 17 -26.64 8.83 28.09
C LEU A 17 -26.34 9.17 29.57
N PHE A 18 -25.24 9.88 29.83
CA PHE A 18 -24.74 10.38 31.15
C PHE A 18 -23.69 9.54 31.90
N ILE A 19 -22.44 9.58 31.42
CA ILE A 19 -21.24 9.70 32.30
C ILE A 19 -20.31 10.72 31.61
N LEU A 20 -20.42 12.01 31.92
CA LEU A 20 -19.55 12.75 32.86
C LEU A 20 -18.06 12.84 32.44
N LEU A 21 -17.74 13.95 31.73
CA LEU A 21 -16.64 14.93 31.94
C LEU A 21 -15.16 14.42 31.97
N PRO A 22 -14.18 15.17 31.43
CA PRO A 22 -13.98 16.58 31.77
C PRO A 22 -13.56 17.55 30.64
N ALA A 23 -13.79 18.83 30.94
CA ALA A 23 -13.31 19.99 30.21
C ALA A 23 -11.78 19.98 30.10
N CYS A 24 -11.27 19.96 28.87
CA CYS A 24 -9.86 20.26 28.61
C CYS A 24 -9.61 21.76 28.82
N LYS A 25 -8.79 22.00 29.82
CA LYS A 25 -8.21 23.26 30.28
C LYS A 25 -7.38 23.88 29.16
N ASN A 26 -7.72 25.11 28.75
CA ASN A 26 -6.90 25.92 27.85
C ASN A 26 -5.52 26.16 28.49
N ASN A 27 -4.50 25.48 27.96
CA ASN A 27 -3.12 25.78 28.30
C ASN A 27 -2.63 26.96 27.46
N SER A 28 -2.26 28.01 28.19
CA SER A 28 -1.56 29.21 27.77
C SER A 28 -0.49 28.94 26.72
N LEU A 29 -0.53 29.70 25.62
CA LEU A 29 0.56 29.82 24.66
C LEU A 29 1.84 30.21 25.41
N ASN A 30 2.82 29.29 25.46
CA ASN A 30 4.20 29.66 25.74
C ASN A 30 4.78 30.29 24.46
N SER A 31 5.18 31.54 24.60
CA SER A 31 6.01 32.27 23.65
C SER A 31 7.36 31.56 23.54
N THR A 32 7.56 30.82 22.46
CA THR A 32 8.86 30.26 22.11
C THR A 32 9.72 31.39 21.53
N SER A 33 10.72 31.81 22.29
CA SER A 33 11.72 32.76 21.86
C SER A 33 12.59 32.12 20.78
N THR A 34 12.47 32.63 19.55
CA THR A 34 13.36 32.29 18.43
C THR A 34 14.77 32.77 18.76
N THR A 35 15.66 31.84 19.08
CA THR A 35 17.09 32.10 19.19
C THR A 35 17.68 31.99 17.79
N THR A 36 18.04 33.13 17.21
CA THR A 36 18.82 33.20 15.97
C THR A 36 20.20 32.62 16.25
N ILE A 37 20.46 31.41 15.76
CA ILE A 37 21.79 30.80 15.78
C ILE A 37 22.51 31.29 14.52
N GLU A 38 23.61 32.01 14.70
CA GLU A 38 24.50 32.40 13.60
C GLU A 38 25.09 31.15 12.93
N PRO A 39 25.17 31.14 11.58
CA PRO A 39 25.74 30.02 10.85
C PRO A 39 27.23 29.92 11.13
N VAL A 40 27.64 28.82 11.75
CA VAL A 40 29.06 28.46 11.91
C VAL A 40 29.57 28.01 10.54
N GLU A 41 30.38 28.85 9.90
CA GLU A 41 31.10 28.51 8.67
C GLU A 41 32.16 27.44 8.96
N VAL A 42 31.85 26.18 8.62
CA VAL A 42 32.82 25.09 8.69
C VAL A 42 33.66 25.08 7.41
N PRO A 43 35.00 25.12 7.49
CA PRO A 43 35.86 25.04 6.31
C PRO A 43 35.76 23.64 5.68
N VAL A 44 35.06 23.57 4.55
CA VAL A 44 34.97 22.39 3.68
C VAL A 44 36.36 22.11 3.11
N THR A 45 37.04 21.16 3.75
CA THR A 45 38.39 20.76 3.35
C THR A 45 38.29 19.83 2.14
N ARG A 46 38.71 20.36 0.99
CA ARG A 46 38.99 19.65 -0.26
C ARG A 46 40.02 18.54 -0.05
N ILE A 47 39.61 17.30 0.17
CA ILE A 47 40.46 16.14 -0.15
C ILE A 47 39.51 15.00 -0.54
N VAL A 48 39.63 14.53 -1.77
CA VAL A 48 39.45 13.15 -2.27
C VAL A 48 39.01 13.28 -3.73
N THR A 49 39.98 13.60 -4.58
CA THR A 49 39.85 13.54 -6.04
C THR A 49 41.11 12.90 -6.57
N ARG A 50 41.29 11.60 -6.31
CA ARG A 50 42.26 10.73 -6.99
C ARG A 50 42.17 9.32 -6.43
N GLU A 51 41.24 8.50 -6.93
CA GLU A 51 41.38 7.03 -6.90
C GLU A 51 40.36 6.25 -7.77
N ILE A 52 39.73 6.86 -8.79
CA ILE A 52 38.73 6.17 -9.65
C ILE A 52 39.24 5.95 -11.09
N GLU A 53 40.53 5.70 -11.29
CA GLU A 53 41.07 5.53 -12.66
C GLU A 53 41.82 4.21 -12.89
N LYS A 54 41.59 3.20 -12.04
CA LYS A 54 42.25 1.90 -12.18
C LYS A 54 41.36 0.71 -11.88
N ILE A 55 40.10 0.77 -12.31
CA ILE A 55 39.32 -0.45 -12.52
C ILE A 55 39.75 -1.02 -13.87
N THR A 56 40.59 -2.04 -13.78
CA THR A 56 41.29 -2.69 -14.89
C THR A 56 40.28 -3.39 -15.81
N THR A 57 40.36 -3.12 -17.11
CA THR A 57 39.49 -3.64 -18.18
C THR A 57 39.35 -5.18 -18.22
N VAL A 58 40.25 -5.91 -17.57
CA VAL A 58 40.31 -7.38 -17.55
C VAL A 58 39.24 -8.02 -16.65
N GLU A 59 38.80 -7.34 -15.57
CA GLU A 59 37.73 -7.88 -14.72
C GLU A 59 36.33 -7.69 -15.32
N VAL A 60 36.14 -6.63 -16.12
CA VAL A 60 34.87 -6.35 -16.78
C VAL A 60 34.54 -7.43 -17.81
N THR A 61 35.51 -7.90 -18.61
CA THR A 61 35.26 -8.95 -19.61
C THR A 61 34.86 -10.30 -18.98
N ARG A 62 35.43 -10.64 -17.82
CA ARG A 62 35.12 -11.91 -17.13
C ARG A 62 33.70 -11.93 -16.54
N ILE A 63 33.20 -10.77 -16.14
CA ILE A 63 31.82 -10.63 -15.67
C ILE A 63 30.84 -10.75 -16.84
N VAL A 64 31.18 -10.20 -18.02
CA VAL A 64 30.31 -10.29 -19.20
C VAL A 64 30.18 -11.73 -19.71
N GLU A 65 31.26 -12.53 -19.68
CA GLU A 65 31.21 -13.95 -20.09
C GLU A 65 30.40 -14.83 -19.12
N ALA A 66 30.37 -14.51 -17.83
CA ALA A 66 29.59 -15.26 -16.84
C ALA A 66 28.07 -15.00 -16.92
N ILE A 67 27.66 -13.88 -17.50
CA ILE A 67 26.23 -13.52 -17.66
C ILE A 67 25.61 -14.27 -18.85
N ASP A 68 26.40 -14.62 -19.88
CA ASP A 68 25.89 -15.29 -21.08
C ASP A 68 25.47 -16.74 -20.82
N ASP A 69 26.20 -17.46 -19.94
CA ASP A 69 25.88 -18.86 -19.60
C ASP A 69 24.64 -19.01 -18.69
N SER A 70 24.25 -17.96 -17.93
CA SER A 70 23.05 -18.01 -17.08
C SER A 70 21.75 -17.71 -17.83
N ALA A 71 21.81 -17.13 -19.02
CA ALA A 71 20.62 -16.83 -19.83
C ALA A 71 20.05 -18.08 -20.54
N SER A 72 20.80 -19.19 -20.60
CA SER A 72 20.46 -20.36 -21.42
C SER A 72 19.50 -21.36 -20.73
N THR A 73 19.23 -21.22 -19.43
CA THR A 73 18.32 -22.11 -18.69
C THR A 73 17.08 -21.41 -18.17
N LEU A 74 16.54 -20.44 -18.92
CA LEU A 74 15.22 -19.92 -18.60
C LEU A 74 14.20 -21.04 -18.80
N LYS A 75 13.67 -21.57 -17.68
CA LYS A 75 12.53 -22.48 -17.71
C LYS A 75 11.38 -21.79 -18.47
N PRO A 76 10.61 -22.55 -19.26
CA PRO A 76 9.37 -22.04 -19.85
C PRO A 76 8.51 -21.37 -18.78
N ILE A 77 7.94 -20.21 -19.11
CA ILE A 77 7.01 -19.48 -18.23
C ILE A 77 5.84 -20.43 -17.97
N GLU A 78 5.67 -20.84 -16.72
CA GLU A 78 4.53 -21.67 -16.34
C GLU A 78 3.24 -20.84 -16.54
N PRO A 79 2.17 -21.45 -17.07
CA PRO A 79 0.89 -20.76 -17.22
C PRO A 79 0.40 -20.21 -15.89
N ILE A 80 -0.19 -19.01 -15.91
CA ILE A 80 -0.85 -18.39 -14.74
C ILE A 80 -1.91 -19.36 -14.21
N ASP A 81 -1.84 -19.72 -12.93
CA ASP A 81 -2.88 -20.52 -12.27
C ASP A 81 -4.02 -19.57 -11.82
N PRO A 82 -5.20 -19.60 -12.46
CA PRO A 82 -6.30 -18.74 -12.08
C PRO A 82 -6.86 -19.05 -10.69
N ASN A 83 -6.50 -20.18 -10.07
CA ASN A 83 -6.90 -20.54 -8.71
C ASN A 83 -5.80 -20.25 -7.67
N HIS A 84 -4.82 -19.42 -8.00
CA HIS A 84 -3.79 -19.07 -7.04
C HIS A 84 -4.41 -18.33 -5.85
N ARG A 85 -3.97 -18.69 -4.63
CA ARG A 85 -4.55 -18.26 -3.35
C ARG A 85 -4.73 -16.74 -3.17
N TYR A 86 -3.94 -15.93 -3.87
CA TYR A 86 -3.90 -14.47 -3.71
C TYR A 86 -4.56 -13.72 -4.87
N THR A 87 -4.93 -14.42 -5.94
CA THR A 87 -5.61 -13.82 -7.08
C THR A 87 -7.06 -13.53 -6.70
N GLY A 88 -7.54 -12.33 -7.01
CA GLY A 88 -8.93 -11.99 -6.78
C GLY A 88 -9.21 -10.49 -6.66
N THR A 89 -10.48 -10.22 -6.38
CA THR A 89 -11.01 -8.89 -6.06
C THR A 89 -11.28 -8.82 -4.57
N TYR A 90 -10.68 -7.83 -3.91
CA TYR A 90 -10.83 -7.57 -2.49
C TYR A 90 -11.44 -6.18 -2.27
N ALA A 91 -12.20 -6.00 -1.20
CA ALA A 91 -12.76 -4.69 -0.88
C ALA A 91 -12.87 -4.45 0.62
N ILE A 92 -12.91 -3.17 0.97
CA ILE A 92 -13.31 -2.69 2.29
C ILE A 92 -14.31 -1.55 2.10
N SER A 93 -15.32 -1.48 2.95
CA SER A 93 -16.23 -0.34 3.04
C SER A 93 -16.28 0.13 4.49
N TRP A 94 -16.10 1.44 4.68
CA TRP A 94 -16.26 2.09 5.98
C TRP A 94 -17.65 2.69 6.15
N THR A 95 -18.23 3.18 5.05
CA THR A 95 -19.57 3.76 4.96
C THR A 95 -20.16 3.48 3.59
N ASP A 96 -21.45 3.80 3.39
CA ASP A 96 -22.14 3.66 2.10
C ASP A 96 -21.50 4.45 0.95
N GLU A 97 -20.67 5.46 1.24
CA GLU A 97 -20.01 6.30 0.24
C GLU A 97 -18.47 6.20 0.26
N ALA A 98 -17.90 5.50 1.25
CA ALA A 98 -16.45 5.44 1.46
C ALA A 98 -15.97 3.98 1.45
N ASP A 99 -15.18 3.64 0.44
CA ASP A 99 -14.74 2.29 0.14
C ASP A 99 -13.35 2.27 -0.51
N CYS A 100 -12.75 1.08 -0.54
CA CYS A 100 -11.63 0.79 -1.41
C CYS A 100 -11.83 -0.58 -2.05
N MET A 101 -11.28 -0.74 -3.24
CA MET A 101 -11.23 -1.98 -3.99
C MET A 101 -9.79 -2.25 -4.41
N LEU A 102 -9.38 -3.50 -4.30
CA LEU A 102 -8.05 -4.01 -4.64
C LEU A 102 -8.22 -5.20 -5.58
N LEU A 103 -7.60 -5.12 -6.76
CA LEU A 103 -7.44 -6.25 -7.68
C LEU A 103 -6.03 -6.80 -7.53
N VAL A 104 -5.89 -8.12 -7.46
CA VAL A 104 -4.59 -8.80 -7.40
C VAL A 104 -4.56 -9.94 -8.41
N ILE A 105 -3.47 -10.03 -9.16
CA ILE A 105 -3.12 -11.15 -10.02
C ILE A 105 -1.78 -11.72 -9.56
N HIS A 106 -1.74 -13.02 -9.27
CA HIS A 106 -0.48 -13.75 -9.19
C HIS A 106 0.04 -14.03 -10.59
N GLU A 107 1.17 -13.42 -10.95
CA GLU A 107 1.74 -13.50 -12.31
C GLU A 107 2.64 -14.71 -12.45
N ARG A 108 3.60 -14.85 -11.52
CA ARG A 108 4.68 -15.83 -11.61
C ARG A 108 5.16 -16.27 -10.24
N ASN A 109 5.56 -17.54 -10.15
CA ASN A 109 6.35 -18.02 -9.03
C ASN A 109 7.86 -17.85 -9.35
N LEU A 110 8.52 -16.97 -8.62
CA LEU A 110 9.94 -16.63 -8.74
C LEU A 110 10.68 -17.03 -7.45
N ALA A 111 10.62 -18.32 -7.10
CA ALA A 111 11.16 -18.84 -5.84
C ALA A 111 12.51 -18.17 -5.45
N PRO A 112 12.62 -17.57 -4.25
CA PRO A 112 11.73 -17.73 -3.09
C PRO A 112 10.54 -16.74 -3.03
N PHE A 113 10.27 -16.00 -4.11
CA PHE A 113 9.23 -14.98 -4.16
C PHE A 113 8.09 -15.38 -5.07
N ASP A 114 6.95 -14.72 -4.89
CA ASP A 114 5.88 -14.64 -5.87
C ASP A 114 5.87 -13.23 -6.46
N GLU A 115 5.55 -13.11 -7.74
CA GLU A 115 5.34 -11.83 -8.40
C GLU A 115 3.83 -11.58 -8.54
N LEU A 116 3.38 -10.43 -8.04
CA LEU A 116 1.98 -10.01 -8.06
C LEU A 116 1.84 -8.72 -8.86
N SER A 117 0.82 -8.63 -9.71
CA SER A 117 0.34 -7.34 -10.21
C SER A 117 -0.87 -6.92 -9.39
N PHE A 118 -0.95 -5.65 -9.02
CA PHE A 118 -2.08 -5.12 -8.26
C PHE A 118 -2.59 -3.79 -8.81
N GLU A 119 -3.84 -3.51 -8.51
CA GLU A 119 -4.49 -2.21 -8.73
C GLU A 119 -5.37 -1.92 -7.52
N ILE A 120 -5.16 -0.78 -6.87
CA ILE A 120 -5.95 -0.33 -5.72
C ILE A 120 -6.56 1.03 -6.01
N TYR A 121 -7.84 1.15 -5.71
CA TYR A 121 -8.61 2.38 -5.79
C TYR A 121 -9.35 2.60 -4.47
N CYS A 122 -9.32 3.84 -3.99
CA CYS A 122 -9.95 4.23 -2.74
C CYS A 122 -10.75 5.52 -2.93
N ASN A 123 -11.94 5.58 -2.34
CA ASN A 123 -12.79 6.76 -2.29
C ASN A 123 -13.15 7.08 -0.83
N ARG A 124 -12.94 8.34 -0.43
CA ARG A 124 -13.27 8.80 0.92
C ARG A 124 -14.75 9.10 1.13
N GLY A 125 -15.54 9.17 0.06
CA GLY A 125 -16.94 9.56 0.11
C GLY A 125 -17.17 11.04 0.36
N GLY A 126 -18.44 11.41 0.58
CA GLY A 126 -18.85 12.79 0.82
C GLY A 126 -18.21 13.43 2.06
N PRO A 127 -18.11 14.77 2.12
CA PRO A 127 -18.55 15.73 1.10
C PRO A 127 -17.49 16.05 0.03
N SER A 128 -16.26 15.55 0.18
CA SER A 128 -15.18 15.92 -0.74
C SER A 128 -14.99 14.97 -1.90
N TYR A 129 -15.43 13.70 -1.77
CA TYR A 129 -15.24 12.64 -2.78
C TYR A 129 -13.80 12.58 -3.28
N ASN A 130 -12.84 12.70 -2.34
CA ASN A 130 -11.44 12.56 -2.70
C ASN A 130 -11.18 11.08 -2.97
N MET A 131 -10.42 10.83 -4.03
CA MET A 131 -10.14 9.48 -4.51
C MET A 131 -8.64 9.34 -4.67
N GLY A 132 -8.16 8.11 -4.58
CA GLY A 132 -6.76 7.80 -4.79
C GLY A 132 -6.57 6.44 -5.44
N TYR A 133 -5.44 6.29 -6.10
CA TYR A 133 -5.18 5.16 -7.00
C TYR A 133 -3.70 4.80 -6.98
N ALA A 134 -3.40 3.50 -6.96
CA ALA A 134 -2.07 2.98 -7.21
C ALA A 134 -2.16 1.64 -7.96
N ALA A 135 -1.18 1.37 -8.82
CA ALA A 135 -1.06 0.09 -9.50
C ALA A 135 0.41 -0.18 -9.82
N ASP A 136 0.85 -1.42 -9.65
CA ASP A 136 2.23 -1.83 -9.92
C ASP A 136 2.37 -3.36 -9.96
N THR A 137 3.58 -3.82 -10.24
CA THR A 137 4.01 -5.20 -10.02
C THR A 137 4.97 -5.25 -8.83
N ILE A 138 4.70 -6.14 -7.87
CA ILE A 138 5.45 -6.28 -6.61
C ILE A 138 5.88 -7.72 -6.36
N LEU A 139 6.97 -7.85 -5.60
CA LEU A 139 7.42 -9.14 -5.10
C LEU A 139 6.82 -9.39 -3.71
N MET A 140 6.42 -10.64 -3.50
CA MET A 140 5.88 -11.13 -2.24
C MET A 140 6.75 -12.27 -1.71
N SER A 141 6.94 -12.29 -0.39
CA SER A 141 7.53 -13.41 0.34
C SER A 141 6.71 -13.70 1.57
N GLU A 142 6.46 -14.98 1.87
CA GLU A 142 5.75 -15.40 3.09
C GLU A 142 4.38 -14.71 3.29
N ASN A 143 3.62 -14.50 2.21
CA ASN A 143 2.33 -13.78 2.18
C ASN A 143 2.43 -12.27 2.43
N VAL A 144 3.64 -11.69 2.44
CA VAL A 144 3.86 -10.26 2.64
C VAL A 144 4.46 -9.64 1.39
N ALA A 145 3.81 -8.62 0.86
CA ALA A 145 4.30 -7.82 -0.25
C ALA A 145 4.45 -6.36 0.18
N VAL A 146 5.45 -5.67 -0.36
CA VAL A 146 5.70 -4.26 -0.07
C VAL A 146 5.82 -3.50 -1.37
N TRP A 147 4.93 -2.54 -1.56
CA TRP A 147 5.05 -1.52 -2.59
C TRP A 147 5.66 -0.26 -2.00
N ALA A 148 6.53 0.42 -2.72
CA ALA A 148 7.09 1.70 -2.33
C ALA A 148 6.89 2.71 -3.46
N SER A 149 6.54 3.94 -3.11
CA SER A 149 6.43 5.00 -4.11
C SER A 149 7.80 5.34 -4.71
N ASN A 150 7.81 5.92 -5.91
CA ASN A 150 9.05 6.33 -6.58
C ASN A 150 9.87 7.37 -5.79
N SER A 151 9.24 8.14 -4.91
CA SER A 151 9.97 9.07 -4.03
C SER A 151 10.58 8.40 -2.81
N GLY A 152 10.09 7.22 -2.43
CA GLY A 152 10.47 6.51 -1.21
C GLY A 152 9.81 7.03 0.07
N ASP A 153 8.98 8.07 -0.01
CA ASP A 153 8.30 8.67 1.16
C ASP A 153 7.02 7.92 1.57
N CYS A 154 6.58 6.97 0.73
CA CYS A 154 5.42 6.13 0.99
C CYS A 154 5.73 4.65 0.76
N SER A 155 5.11 3.80 1.57
CA SER A 155 5.02 2.36 1.32
C SER A 155 3.63 1.83 1.63
N ILE A 156 3.19 0.81 0.89
CA ILE A 156 1.97 0.05 1.16
C ILE A 156 2.39 -1.40 1.41
N ILE A 157 2.06 -1.89 2.60
CA ILE A 157 2.37 -3.25 3.03
C ILE A 157 1.09 -4.07 2.89
N PHE A 158 1.17 -5.17 2.17
CA PHE A 158 0.09 -6.12 1.95
C PHE A 158 0.40 -7.39 2.73
N GLU A 159 -0.47 -7.77 3.66
CA GLU A 159 -0.37 -9.02 4.41
C GLU A 159 -1.55 -9.92 4.04
N PHE A 160 -1.31 -10.89 3.17
CA PHE A 160 -2.32 -11.80 2.66
C PHE A 160 -2.68 -12.88 3.68
N GLN A 161 -3.98 -13.07 3.89
CA GLN A 161 -4.55 -14.05 4.80
C GLN A 161 -5.31 -15.13 4.01
N GLU A 162 -6.16 -15.93 4.65
CA GLU A 162 -6.93 -16.97 3.95
C GLU A 162 -8.06 -16.36 3.10
N ASN A 163 -8.74 -15.32 3.60
CA ASN A 163 -9.92 -14.73 2.97
C ASN A 163 -9.86 -13.19 2.86
N GLY A 164 -8.65 -12.63 2.83
CA GLY A 164 -8.50 -11.18 2.80
C GLY A 164 -7.05 -10.72 2.79
N VAL A 165 -6.89 -9.40 2.77
CA VAL A 165 -5.59 -8.71 2.80
C VAL A 165 -5.64 -7.61 3.84
N GLN A 166 -4.73 -7.63 4.81
CA GLN A 166 -4.49 -6.48 5.66
C GLN A 166 -3.53 -5.55 4.94
N ILE A 167 -3.98 -4.32 4.68
CA ILE A 167 -3.17 -3.26 4.10
C ILE A 167 -2.77 -2.28 5.19
N ASN A 168 -1.49 -1.91 5.20
CA ASN A 168 -0.97 -0.83 6.03
C ASN A 168 -0.16 0.17 5.19
N GLN A 169 -0.64 1.41 5.13
CA GLN A 169 0.06 2.51 4.48
C GLN A 169 1.00 3.21 5.46
N ILE A 170 2.26 3.33 5.06
CA ILE A 170 3.29 4.12 5.74
C ILE A 170 3.55 5.37 4.90
N GLY A 171 3.45 6.56 5.50
CA GLY A 171 3.58 7.84 4.80
C GLY A 171 2.27 8.62 4.77
N LYS A 172 2.28 9.80 4.14
CA LYS A 172 1.07 10.62 4.01
C LYS A 172 0.28 10.25 2.75
N ASP A 173 -1.00 10.59 2.76
CA ASP A 173 -1.93 10.43 1.63
C ASP A 173 -1.34 10.91 0.30
N PHE A 174 -0.75 12.12 0.25
CA PHE A 174 -0.22 12.68 -0.98
C PHE A 174 1.09 12.02 -1.44
N ASP A 175 1.92 11.51 -0.51
CA ASP A 175 3.17 10.80 -0.83
C ASP A 175 2.88 9.46 -1.51
N CYS A 176 1.71 8.89 -1.22
CA CYS A 176 1.23 7.63 -1.76
C CYS A 176 0.38 7.77 -3.03
N GLY A 177 0.21 9.00 -3.55
CA GLY A 177 -0.61 9.25 -4.74
C GLY A 177 -2.13 9.23 -4.50
N PHE A 178 -2.59 9.07 -3.26
CA PHE A 178 -4.02 9.12 -2.95
C PHE A 178 -4.53 10.55 -2.70
N GLY A 179 -3.76 11.36 -1.97
CA GLY A 179 -4.07 12.77 -1.70
C GLY A 179 -5.39 13.03 -0.96
N GLY A 180 -5.64 14.28 -0.57
CA GLY A 180 -6.95 14.70 -0.04
C GLY A 180 -7.44 13.96 1.21
N GLY A 181 -6.54 13.38 2.01
CA GLY A 181 -6.83 12.56 3.18
C GLY A 181 -7.41 11.18 2.86
N VAL A 182 -7.12 10.63 1.68
CA VAL A 182 -7.45 9.26 1.29
C VAL A 182 -6.32 8.33 1.75
N TYR A 183 -6.66 7.22 2.39
CA TYR A 183 -5.71 6.24 2.92
C TYR A 183 -6.16 4.82 2.53
N ALA A 184 -5.20 3.96 2.18
CA ALA A 184 -5.47 2.58 1.80
C ALA A 184 -5.50 1.60 2.98
N THR A 185 -5.11 2.03 4.19
CA THR A 185 -5.02 1.16 5.37
C THR A 185 -6.38 0.56 5.74
N GLY A 186 -6.45 -0.77 5.85
CA GLY A 186 -7.67 -1.49 6.17
C GLY A 186 -7.54 -3.01 6.03
N VAL A 187 -8.57 -3.74 6.44
CA VAL A 187 -8.72 -5.17 6.17
C VAL A 187 -9.67 -5.34 5.00
N TYR A 188 -9.16 -5.84 3.89
CA TYR A 188 -9.92 -6.05 2.66
C TYR A 188 -10.40 -7.50 2.63
N GLU A 189 -11.71 -7.69 2.50
CA GLU A 189 -12.33 -9.01 2.38
C GLU A 189 -12.27 -9.47 0.92
N LEU A 190 -11.99 -10.76 0.70
CA LEU A 190 -12.07 -11.36 -0.63
C LEU A 190 -13.53 -11.43 -1.08
N LEU A 191 -13.86 -10.73 -2.16
CA LEU A 191 -15.20 -10.74 -2.76
C LEU A 191 -15.33 -11.79 -3.86
N ASP A 192 -14.31 -11.92 -4.69
CA ASP A 192 -14.27 -12.86 -5.81
C ASP A 192 -12.84 -13.37 -6.01
N ALA A 193 -12.66 -14.68 -6.07
CA ALA A 193 -11.38 -15.35 -6.32
C ALA A 193 -11.07 -15.53 -7.82
N SER A 194 -11.98 -15.10 -8.71
CA SER A 194 -11.75 -15.17 -10.15
C SER A 194 -10.61 -14.22 -10.58
N LEU A 195 -9.96 -14.53 -11.71
CA LEU A 195 -8.89 -13.72 -12.27
C LEU A 195 -9.44 -12.33 -12.67
N PRO A 196 -9.07 -11.23 -11.97
CA PRO A 196 -9.57 -9.90 -12.30
C PRO A 196 -8.94 -9.35 -13.57
N VAL A 197 -9.53 -8.29 -14.13
CA VAL A 197 -8.93 -7.51 -15.23
C VAL A 197 -8.37 -6.22 -14.66
N LEU A 198 -7.05 -6.03 -14.75
CA LEU A 198 -6.38 -4.80 -14.32
C LEU A 198 -6.61 -3.65 -15.30
N GLY A 199 -6.52 -2.43 -14.78
CA GLY A 199 -6.79 -1.17 -15.47
C GLY A 199 -8.26 -0.74 -15.41
N CYS A 200 -9.14 -1.57 -14.84
CA CYS A 200 -10.58 -1.31 -14.82
C CYS A 200 -11.04 -0.52 -13.59
N LEU A 201 -10.18 -0.32 -12.59
CA LEU A 201 -10.51 0.53 -11.44
C LEU A 201 -10.18 2.01 -11.70
N ASN A 202 -9.44 2.30 -12.76
CA ASN A 202 -9.11 3.66 -13.11
C ASN A 202 -10.39 4.45 -13.51
N PRO A 203 -10.80 5.46 -12.74
CA PRO A 203 -12.03 6.22 -13.03
C PRO A 203 -11.93 7.05 -14.32
N ILE A 204 -10.72 7.26 -14.85
CA ILE A 204 -10.48 8.04 -16.07
C ILE A 204 -10.62 7.16 -17.33
N ALA A 205 -10.37 5.85 -17.22
CA ALA A 205 -10.36 4.93 -18.35
C ALA A 205 -10.88 3.54 -17.92
N PRO A 206 -12.19 3.40 -17.66
CA PRO A 206 -12.78 2.11 -17.33
C PRO A 206 -12.67 1.15 -18.54
N CYS A 207 -12.64 -0.15 -18.25
CA CYS A 207 -12.73 -1.17 -19.28
C CYS A 207 -14.18 -1.26 -19.79
N ASP A 208 -14.42 -0.83 -21.03
CA ASP A 208 -15.69 -1.00 -21.75
C ASP A 208 -15.80 -2.37 -22.46
#